data_AF-A0A536Y8V9-F1
#
_entry.id   AF-A0A536Y8V9-F1
#
_cell.length_a   1.000
_cell.length_b   1.000
_cell.length_c   1.000
_cell.angle_alpha   90.00
_cell.angle_beta   90.00
_cell.angle_gamma   90.00
#
_symmetry.space_group_name_H-M   'P 1'
#
loop_
_entity.id
_entity.type
_entity.pdbx_description
1 polymer ?
#
loop_
_entity_poly.entity_id
_entity_poly.type
_entity_poly.pdbx_seq_one_letter_code
_entity_poly.pdbx_strand_id
1 'polypeptide(L)' 'MPVDAFSSAAELSAAVRSRRVSAHELIELHLARIARHNPSLNAICTLDEAG' A
#
# COMPACT_ATOMS: atom_id res chain seq x y z
N MET A 1 -8.91 14.55 -0.37
CA MET A 1 -7.86 13.84 -1.13
C MET A 1 -8.10 12.36 -0.94
N PRO A 2 -8.35 11.59 -2.02
CA PRO A 2 -8.31 10.13 -1.92
C PRO A 2 -6.89 9.71 -1.49
N VAL A 3 -6.79 8.64 -0.70
CA VAL A 3 -5.49 8.08 -0.33
C VAL A 3 -4.87 7.40 -1.54
N ASP A 4 -3.57 7.59 -1.74
CA ASP A 4 -2.81 6.99 -2.82
C ASP A 4 -1.45 6.45 -2.30
N ALA A 5 -0.68 5.85 -3.20
CA ALA A 5 0.60 5.23 -2.84
C ALA A 5 1.71 6.25 -2.51
N PHE A 6 1.46 7.56 -2.64
CA PHE A 6 2.39 8.62 -2.28
C PHE A 6 1.98 9.37 -1.01
N SER A 7 0.80 9.07 -0.46
CA SER A 7 0.33 9.58 0.81
C SER A 7 1.27 9.15 1.94
N SER A 8 1.49 10.04 2.90
CA SER A 8 2.35 9.77 4.05
C SER A 8 1.74 8.72 4.98
N ALA A 9 2.57 8.06 5.78
CA ALA A 9 2.10 7.09 6.78
C ALA A 9 1.11 7.72 7.79
N ALA A 10 1.26 9.01 8.10
CA ALA A 10 0.34 9.74 8.96
C ALA A 10 -1.04 9.93 8.31
N GLU A 11 -1.08 10.28 7.02
CA GLU A 11 -2.32 10.45 6.27
C GLU A 11 -3.06 9.12 6.08
N LEU A 12 -2.32 8.05 5.76
CA LEU A 12 -2.86 6.69 5.67
C LEU A 12 -3.44 6.24 7.01
N SER A 13 -2.71 6.44 8.11
CA SER A 13 -3.18 6.11 9.47
C SER A 13 -4.43 6.91 9.86
N ALA A 14 -4.49 8.19 9.49
CA ALA A 14 -5.67 9.02 9.71
C ALA A 14 -6.86 8.56 8.85
N ALA A 15 -6.63 8.09 7.63
CA ALA A 15 -7.65 7.55 6.74
C ALA A 15 -8.27 6.25 7.28
N VAL A 16 -7.45 5.34 7.80
CA VAL A 16 -7.93 4.12 8.46
C VAL A 16 -8.73 4.45 9.71
N ARG A 17 -8.22 5.34 10.57
CA ARG A 17 -8.90 5.75 11.81
C ARG A 17 -10.24 6.43 11.55
N SER A 18 -10.34 7.21 10.48
CA SER A 18 -11.57 7.86 10.04
C SER A 18 -12.48 6.95 9.21
N ARG A 19 -12.14 5.65 9.06
CA ARG A 19 -12.89 4.65 8.28
C ARG A 19 -13.12 5.05 6.82
N ARG A 20 -12.23 5.87 6.26
CA ARG A 20 -12.26 6.26 4.84
C ARG A 20 -11.66 5.19 3.92
N VAL A 21 -10.80 4.34 4.47
CA VAL A 21 -10.18 3.20 3.80
C VAL A 21 -9.97 2.10 4.84
N SER A 22 -10.10 0.84 4.44
CA SER A 22 -9.75 -0.30 5.29
C SER A 22 -8.24 -0.58 5.24
N ALA A 23 -7.73 -1.25 6.26
CA ALA A 23 -6.34 -1.72 6.24
C ALA A 23 -6.09 -2.71 5.09
N HIS A 24 -7.07 -3.53 4.74
CA HIS A 24 -6.98 -4.50 3.65
C HIS A 24 -6.88 -3.81 2.29
N GLU A 25 -7.71 -2.80 2.02
CA GLU A 25 -7.62 -2.00 0.78
C GLU A 25 -6.27 -1.30 0.63
N LEU A 26 -5.65 -0.85 1.72
CA LEU A 26 -4.30 -0.27 1.68
C LEU A 26 -3.24 -1.31 1.33
N ILE A 27 -3.34 -2.53 1.88
CA ILE A 27 -2.44 -3.62 1.53
C ILE A 27 -2.56 -3.96 0.04
N GLU A 28 -3.77 -4.15 -0.45
CA GLU A 28 -4.04 -4.43 -1.87
C GLU A 28 -3.47 -3.34 -2.79
N LEU A 29 -3.64 -2.06 -2.43
CA LEU A 29 -3.06 -0.92 -3.16
C LEU A 29 -1.53 -1.04 -3.27
N HIS A 30 -0.86 -1.40 -2.19
CA HIS A 30 0.60 -1.52 -2.17
C HIS A 30 1.08 -2.78 -2.89
N LEU A 31 0.41 -3.93 -2.71
CA LEU A 31 0.72 -5.17 -3.42
C LEU A 31 0.59 -4.99 -4.94
N ALA A 32 -0.49 -4.38 -5.42
CA ALA A 32 -0.68 -4.08 -6.84
C ALA A 32 0.44 -3.19 -7.40
N ARG A 33 0.93 -2.23 -6.61
CA ARG A 33 2.05 -1.36 -7.00
C ARG A 33 3.38 -2.12 -7.03
N ILE A 34 3.61 -3.00 -6.06
CA ILE A 34 4.79 -3.88 -6.02
C ILE A 34 4.80 -4.78 -7.26
N ALA A 35 3.68 -5.46 -7.54
CA ALA A 35 3.55 -6.32 -8.72
C ALA A 35 3.85 -5.57 -10.03
N ARG A 36 3.46 -4.29 -10.12
CA ARG A 36 3.71 -3.47 -11.32
C ARG A 36 5.17 -3.03 -11.48
N HIS A 37 5.88 -2.70 -10.40
CA HIS A 37 7.17 -2.00 -10.48
C HIS A 37 8.37 -2.84 -10.03
N ASN A 38 8.18 -3.79 -9.11
CA ASN A 38 9.27 -4.60 -8.60
C ASN A 38 9.96 -5.47 -9.67
N PRO A 39 9.28 -6.00 -10.71
CA PRO A 39 9.96 -6.78 -11.75
C PRO A 39 11.09 -6.03 -12.48
N SER A 40 10.94 -4.71 -12.65
CA SER A 40 11.99 -3.88 -13.28
C SER A 40 13.00 -3.32 -12.29
N LEU A 41 12.58 -3.06 -11.04
CA LEU A 41 13.42 -2.40 -10.04
C LEU A 41 14.22 -3.37 -9.19
N ASN A 42 13.72 -4.60 -9.01
CA ASN A 42 14.25 -5.60 -8.09
C ASN A 42 14.55 -5.01 -6.69
N ALA A 43 13.65 -4.17 -6.19
CA ALA A 43 13.83 -3.44 -4.93
C ALA A 43 13.35 -4.26 -3.71
N ILE A 44 12.48 -5.24 -3.93
CA ILE A 44 11.95 -6.16 -2.92
C ILE A 44 12.38 -7.57 -3.33
N CYS A 45 13.29 -8.16 -2.55
CA CYS A 45 13.84 -9.50 -2.82
C CYS A 45 12.95 -10.64 -2.29
N THR A 46 12.16 -10.36 -1.27
CA THR A 46 11.25 -11.32 -0.62
C THR A 46 9.91 -10.64 -0.42
N LEU A 47 8.84 -11.27 -0.88
CA LEU A 47 7.47 -10.78 -0.72
C LEU A 47 6.65 -11.86 -0.02
N ASP A 48 5.94 -11.45 1.02
CA ASP A 48 4.92 -12.27 1.68
C ASP A 48 3.57 -11.57 1.56
N GLU A 49 2.71 -12.14 0.73
CA GLU A 49 1.36 -11.62 0.48
C GLU A 49 0.32 -12.26 1.43
N ALA A 50 0.66 -13.38 2.06
CA ALA A 50 -0.26 -14.15 2.91
C ALA A 50 -0.22 -13.70 4.38
N GLY A 51 0.93 -13.20 4.84
CA GLY A 51 1.15 -12.70 6.19
C GLY A 51 1.48 -13.76 7.23
#